data_AF-A0A6J1HF22-F1
#
_entry.id   AF-A0A6J1HF22-F1
#
_cell.length_a   1.000
_cell.length_b   1.000
_cell.length_c   1.000
_cell.angle_alpha   90.00
_cell.angle_beta   90.00
_cell.angle_gamma   90.00
#
_symmetry.space_group_name_H-M   'P 1'
#
loop_
_entity.id
_entity.type
_entity.pdbx_description
1 polymer ?
#
loop_
_entity_poly.entity_id
_entity_poly.type
_entity_poly.pdbx_seq_one_letter_code
_entity_poly.pdbx_strand_id
1 'polypeptide(L)'
;MRLKEDLPYTADEDVSEMEETVSLQSRYSNAHQRKVVVVGYALTSKKTKSFMKPKLEGLARNKGILFVAIDQNRPLSDQGPFDIVLHKLSGKEWRQILEEYRQTHPEVTVLDPPDAIQHLHSRQSMLQAVADMQLSESYGRVDVPKQLVIKKDASTISDGVVEVGLNLPLVAKPLVADGSEKSHQLSLAYDKYSLQKLEPPLVLQEFVNHGGVMFKVFIVGEAIKVVRRFSLPNVSMREVLKNAGIYRFPRVSHAAASADDADLDPHVAELPPRPLLERLAKELRRRLGLRLFNLDIIREYGTRDQYYVIDINYFPGYGKMPEYEHIFTDFLLGLVQSKYKKRTTY
;
A
#
# COMPACT_ATOMS: atom_id res chain seq x y z
N MET A 1 -86.09 14.91 22.36
CA MET A 1 -86.88 13.67 22.26
C MET A 1 -85.93 12.55 21.85
N ARG A 2 -85.63 11.59 22.75
CA ARG A 2 -84.64 10.48 22.59
C ARG A 2 -83.17 10.93 22.42
N LEU A 3 -82.12 10.21 22.84
CA LEU A 3 -81.86 9.13 23.82
C LEU A 3 -80.33 9.24 24.14
N LYS A 4 -79.82 9.07 25.39
CA LYS A 4 -79.04 7.90 25.89
C LYS A 4 -77.92 7.38 24.94
N GLU A 5 -76.72 6.95 25.34
CA GLU A 5 -76.05 6.61 26.62
C GLU A 5 -74.52 6.75 26.38
N ASP A 6 -73.57 6.93 27.32
CA ASP A 6 -73.52 7.39 28.72
C ASP A 6 -72.02 7.70 29.09
N LEU A 7 -71.60 7.71 30.37
CA LEU A 7 -70.21 7.92 30.88
C LEU A 7 -69.58 6.58 31.37
N PRO A 8 -68.25 6.37 31.37
CA PRO A 8 -67.47 6.73 32.58
C PRO A 8 -65.99 7.15 32.39
N TYR A 9 -65.46 7.69 33.48
CA TYR A 9 -64.06 8.03 33.76
C TYR A 9 -63.31 6.81 34.32
N THR A 10 -62.14 6.47 33.78
CA THR A 10 -61.14 5.58 34.43
C THR A 10 -59.73 6.06 34.13
N ALA A 11 -58.84 5.95 35.13
CA ALA A 11 -57.44 6.35 35.05
C ALA A 11 -56.59 5.33 34.28
N ASP A 12 -55.50 5.81 33.66
CA ASP A 12 -54.31 5.02 33.26
C ASP A 12 -53.13 5.98 32.92
N GLU A 13 -52.71 6.79 33.90
CA GLU A 13 -51.44 7.54 33.85
C GLU A 13 -50.37 6.80 34.67
N ASP A 14 -49.85 5.66 34.18
CA ASP A 14 -48.60 5.06 34.76
C ASP A 14 -47.92 3.96 33.89
N VAL A 15 -48.22 3.86 32.58
CA VAL A 15 -47.68 2.77 31.72
C VAL A 15 -46.66 3.25 30.67
N SER A 16 -46.65 4.53 30.29
CA SER A 16 -45.79 5.04 29.21
C SER A 16 -44.30 5.16 29.59
N GLU A 17 -43.96 5.51 30.84
CA GLU A 17 -42.57 5.70 31.25
C GLU A 17 -41.81 4.37 31.39
N MET A 18 -42.48 3.27 31.76
CA MET A 18 -41.82 1.95 31.83
C MET A 18 -41.51 1.38 30.45
N GLU A 19 -42.39 1.50 29.45
CA GLU A 19 -42.07 1.02 28.10
C GLU A 19 -40.97 1.84 27.43
N GLU A 20 -40.95 3.16 27.62
CA GLU A 20 -39.90 3.99 27.02
C GLU A 20 -38.53 3.76 27.67
N THR A 21 -38.47 3.63 29.00
CA THR A 21 -37.24 3.26 29.73
C THR A 21 -36.77 1.84 29.43
N VAL A 22 -37.65 0.86 29.25
CA VAL A 22 -37.30 -0.49 28.78
C VAL A 22 -36.83 -0.46 27.32
N SER A 23 -37.39 0.39 26.45
CA SER A 23 -36.92 0.54 25.07
C SER A 23 -35.53 1.21 24.98
N LEU A 24 -35.21 2.09 25.94
CA LEU A 24 -33.90 2.71 26.07
C LEU A 24 -32.89 1.73 26.67
N GLN A 25 -33.22 1.05 27.77
CA GLN A 25 -32.38 -0.01 28.34
C GLN A 25 -32.15 -1.17 27.37
N SER A 26 -33.12 -1.55 26.54
CA SER A 26 -32.98 -2.48 25.42
C SER A 26 -31.98 -1.98 24.37
N ARG A 27 -32.07 -0.69 23.99
CA ARG A 27 -31.10 -0.04 23.07
C ARG A 27 -29.70 0.11 23.67
N TYR A 28 -29.56 0.19 24.99
CA TYR A 28 -28.26 0.19 25.69
C TYR A 28 -27.73 -1.22 26.00
N SER A 29 -28.56 -2.25 26.10
CA SER A 29 -28.15 -3.64 26.37
C SER A 29 -27.82 -4.44 25.09
N ASN A 30 -28.29 -4.01 23.92
CA ASN A 30 -27.78 -4.49 22.63
C ASN A 30 -26.50 -3.78 22.15
N ALA A 31 -25.94 -2.89 22.97
CA ALA A 31 -24.52 -2.58 22.87
C ALA A 31 -23.72 -3.83 23.25
N HIS A 32 -23.44 -4.69 22.26
CA HIS A 32 -22.27 -5.57 22.31
C HIS A 32 -21.13 -4.71 22.85
N GLN A 33 -20.57 -5.06 24.01
CA GLN A 33 -19.38 -4.41 24.53
C GLN A 33 -18.36 -4.45 23.41
N ARG A 34 -18.09 -3.29 22.78
CA ARG A 34 -17.19 -3.21 21.63
C ARG A 34 -15.80 -3.47 22.19
N LYS A 35 -15.41 -4.75 22.18
CA LYS A 35 -14.13 -5.23 22.67
C LYS A 35 -13.06 -4.35 22.04
N VAL A 36 -12.35 -3.62 22.89
CA VAL A 36 -11.31 -2.69 22.45
C VAL A 36 -10.27 -3.50 21.68
N VAL A 37 -10.01 -3.09 20.44
CA VAL A 37 -9.01 -3.73 19.58
C VAL A 37 -7.65 -3.16 19.93
N VAL A 38 -6.78 -3.98 20.49
CA VAL A 38 -5.44 -3.55 20.92
C VAL A 38 -4.44 -3.82 19.78
N VAL A 39 -3.82 -2.76 19.27
CA VAL A 39 -2.85 -2.80 18.18
C VAL A 39 -1.47 -2.43 18.73
N GLY A 40 -0.66 -3.46 19.01
CA GLY A 40 0.76 -3.27 19.29
C GLY A 40 1.48 -2.80 18.02
N TYR A 41 2.25 -1.71 18.07
CA TYR A 41 2.97 -1.21 16.91
C TYR A 41 4.48 -1.09 17.12
N ALA A 42 5.24 -1.58 16.13
CA ALA A 42 6.70 -1.54 16.09
C ALA A 42 7.15 -0.91 14.76
N LEU A 43 7.37 0.40 14.75
CA LEU A 43 7.59 1.19 13.53
C LEU A 43 8.92 1.96 13.62
N THR A 44 9.61 2.15 12.50
CA THR A 44 10.80 3.03 12.47
C THR A 44 10.43 4.46 12.86
N SER A 45 11.34 5.23 13.45
CA SER A 45 11.10 6.61 13.88
C SER A 45 10.56 7.52 12.75
N LYS A 46 11.02 7.31 11.51
CA LYS A 46 10.50 7.98 10.30
C LYS A 46 9.06 7.57 9.99
N LYS A 47 8.72 6.29 10.16
CA LYS A 47 7.36 5.77 9.95
C LYS A 47 6.41 6.25 11.04
N THR A 48 6.78 6.16 12.32
CA THR A 48 5.98 6.69 13.45
C THR A 48 5.66 8.16 13.23
N LYS A 49 6.66 9.02 13.02
CA LYS A 49 6.47 10.47 12.77
C LYS A 49 5.59 10.82 11.56
N SER A 50 5.49 9.93 10.56
CA SER A 50 4.72 10.17 9.32
C SER A 50 3.37 9.47 9.27
N PHE A 51 3.11 8.49 10.12
CA PHE A 51 1.90 7.65 10.09
C PHE A 51 1.08 7.75 11.39
N MET A 52 1.73 7.69 12.55
CA MET A 52 1.10 7.88 13.86
C MET A 52 0.92 9.39 14.08
N LYS A 53 -0.16 9.93 13.53
CA LYS A 53 -0.58 11.32 13.68
C LYS A 53 -1.73 11.40 14.69
N PRO A 54 -1.90 12.51 15.43
CA PRO A 54 -2.99 12.66 16.40
C PRO A 54 -4.39 12.41 15.81
N LYS A 55 -4.59 12.74 14.52
CA LYS A 55 -5.86 12.46 13.81
C LYS A 55 -6.14 10.96 13.65
N LEU A 56 -5.12 10.14 13.36
CA LEU A 56 -5.27 8.67 13.31
C LEU A 56 -5.58 8.12 14.70
N GLU A 57 -4.85 8.57 15.72
CA GLU A 57 -4.99 8.08 17.09
C GLU A 57 -6.34 8.45 17.70
N GLY A 58 -6.83 9.68 17.48
CA GLY A 58 -8.15 10.12 17.90
C GLY A 58 -9.28 9.36 17.18
N LEU A 59 -9.18 9.20 15.85
CA LEU A 59 -10.18 8.45 15.08
C LEU A 59 -10.22 6.96 15.48
N ALA A 60 -9.04 6.35 15.68
CA ALA A 60 -8.92 4.97 16.14
C ALA A 60 -9.55 4.79 17.52
N ARG A 61 -9.25 5.68 18.49
CA ARG A 61 -9.84 5.67 19.82
C ARG A 61 -11.37 5.76 19.76
N ASN A 62 -11.90 6.69 18.97
CA ASN A 62 -13.35 6.86 18.78
C ASN A 62 -14.03 5.64 18.13
N LYS A 63 -13.28 4.85 17.36
CA LYS A 63 -13.74 3.58 16.77
C LYS A 63 -13.42 2.34 17.63
N GLY A 64 -12.88 2.50 18.83
CA GLY A 64 -12.57 1.40 19.76
C GLY A 64 -11.24 0.68 19.49
N ILE A 65 -10.29 1.32 18.83
CA ILE A 65 -8.91 0.83 18.66
C ILE A 65 -7.97 1.58 19.61
N LEU A 66 -7.16 0.82 20.35
CA LEU A 66 -6.06 1.32 21.18
C LEU A 66 -4.72 0.96 20.51
N PHE A 67 -3.93 1.97 20.15
CA PHE A 67 -2.54 1.76 19.72
C PHE A 67 -1.60 1.74 20.92
N VAL A 68 -0.72 0.74 20.98
CA VAL A 68 0.29 0.57 22.03
C VAL A 68 1.66 0.47 21.38
N ALA A 69 2.60 1.32 21.77
CA ALA A 69 3.98 1.22 21.27
C ALA A 69 4.64 -0.03 21.86
N ILE A 70 5.22 -0.88 21.00
CA ILE A 70 6.00 -2.05 21.45
C ILE A 70 7.39 -1.57 21.87
N ASP A 71 7.77 -1.89 23.11
CA ASP A 71 9.12 -1.71 23.63
C ASP A 71 10.01 -2.85 23.12
N GLN A 72 11.05 -2.50 22.37
CA GLN A 72 12.02 -3.45 21.80
C GLN A 72 13.00 -3.99 22.86
N ASN A 73 13.05 -3.41 24.06
CA ASN A 73 13.93 -3.84 25.15
C ASN A 73 13.27 -4.91 26.05
N ARG A 74 12.03 -5.31 25.75
CA ARG A 74 11.24 -6.29 26.51
C ARG A 74 10.74 -7.41 25.60
N PRO A 75 10.54 -8.65 26.10
CA PRO A 75 9.93 -9.71 25.31
C PRO A 75 8.55 -9.29 24.77
N LEU A 76 8.22 -9.71 23.54
CA LEU A 76 6.95 -9.35 22.90
C LEU A 76 5.73 -10.07 23.54
N SER A 77 5.96 -11.26 24.10
CA SER A 77 5.00 -12.01 24.94
C SER A 77 4.45 -11.17 26.10
N ASP A 78 5.30 -10.37 26.72
CA ASP A 78 5.04 -9.73 28.03
C ASP A 78 4.39 -8.34 27.88
N GLN A 79 3.97 -8.00 26.67
CA GLN A 79 3.43 -6.68 26.30
C GLN A 79 1.99 -6.74 25.80
N GLY A 80 1.46 -7.95 25.57
CA GLY A 80 0.08 -8.18 25.19
C GLY A 80 -0.92 -8.09 26.36
N PRO A 81 -2.20 -8.49 26.14
CA PRO A 81 -2.71 -9.07 24.89
C PRO A 81 -2.85 -8.05 23.76
N PHE A 82 -2.48 -8.45 22.55
CA PHE A 82 -2.73 -7.70 21.31
C PHE A 82 -3.76 -8.45 20.45
N ASP A 83 -4.59 -7.76 19.67
CA ASP A 83 -5.35 -8.38 18.59
C ASP A 83 -4.55 -8.32 17.26
N ILE A 84 -3.69 -7.30 17.11
CA ILE A 84 -2.87 -7.03 15.92
C ILE A 84 -1.48 -6.56 16.35
N VAL A 85 -0.43 -7.06 15.70
CA VAL A 85 0.93 -6.52 15.75
C VAL A 85 1.25 -5.86 14.40
N LEU A 86 1.24 -4.53 14.36
CA LEU A 86 1.52 -3.72 13.17
C LEU A 86 2.99 -3.33 13.14
N HIS A 87 3.75 -3.76 12.13
CA HIS A 87 5.21 -3.53 12.14
C HIS A 87 5.81 -3.04 10.83
N LYS A 88 6.91 -2.29 10.98
CA LYS A 88 7.79 -1.89 9.88
C LYS A 88 9.26 -1.78 10.30
N LEU A 89 9.69 -2.60 11.26
CA LEU A 89 11.11 -2.76 11.57
C LEU A 89 11.74 -3.80 10.65
N SER A 90 13.06 -3.75 10.51
CA SER A 90 13.84 -4.63 9.64
C SER A 90 15.02 -5.19 10.42
N GLY A 91 15.40 -6.43 10.12
CA GLY A 91 16.47 -7.16 10.80
C GLY A 91 16.22 -8.66 10.76
N LYS A 92 17.22 -9.46 11.13
CA LYS A 92 17.03 -10.91 11.34
C LYS A 92 16.39 -11.20 12.70
N GLU A 93 16.89 -10.56 13.75
CA GLU A 93 16.41 -10.69 15.13
C GLU A 93 14.92 -10.33 15.26
N TRP A 94 14.52 -9.12 14.82
CA TRP A 94 13.11 -8.70 14.84
C TRP A 94 12.18 -9.65 14.06
N ARG A 95 12.67 -10.20 12.95
CA ARG A 95 11.90 -11.16 12.13
C ARG A 95 11.68 -12.46 12.90
N GLN A 96 12.73 -13.00 13.53
CA GLN A 96 12.64 -14.19 14.36
C GLN A 96 11.66 -13.99 15.52
N ILE A 97 11.74 -12.86 16.24
CA ILE A 97 10.79 -12.50 17.32
C ILE A 97 9.34 -12.54 16.81
N LEU A 98 9.06 -11.98 15.62
CA LEU A 98 7.71 -12.01 15.05
C LEU A 98 7.27 -13.40 14.55
N GLU A 99 8.18 -14.22 14.06
CA GLU A 99 7.90 -15.59 13.64
C GLU A 99 7.58 -16.49 14.84
N GLU A 100 8.37 -16.40 15.92
CA GLU A 100 8.12 -17.09 17.20
C GLU A 100 6.82 -16.61 17.86
N TYR A 101 6.57 -15.29 17.86
CA TYR A 101 5.33 -14.72 18.40
C TYR A 101 4.10 -15.18 17.59
N ARG A 102 4.19 -15.25 16.25
CA ARG A 102 3.10 -15.76 15.39
C ARG A 102 2.77 -17.24 15.65
N GLN A 103 3.78 -18.05 16.00
CA GLN A 103 3.59 -19.48 16.32
C GLN A 103 2.95 -19.67 17.70
N THR A 104 3.37 -18.88 18.69
CA THR A 104 2.88 -18.95 20.08
C THR A 104 1.52 -18.27 20.30
N HIS A 105 1.17 -17.28 19.46
CA HIS A 105 -0.04 -16.46 19.58
C HIS A 105 -0.85 -16.41 18.26
N PRO A 106 -1.39 -17.54 17.75
CA PRO A 106 -2.09 -17.61 16.46
C PRO A 106 -3.41 -16.79 16.40
N GLU A 107 -3.97 -16.43 17.55
CA GLU A 107 -5.09 -15.49 17.67
C GLU A 107 -4.73 -14.06 17.26
N VAL A 108 -3.45 -13.67 17.35
CA VAL A 108 -2.96 -12.32 17.01
C VAL A 108 -2.73 -12.19 15.50
N THR A 109 -2.88 -10.99 14.95
CA THR A 109 -2.62 -10.72 13.53
C THR A 109 -1.30 -9.98 13.36
N VAL A 110 -0.23 -10.67 12.98
CA VAL A 110 1.03 -10.02 12.57
C VAL A 110 0.84 -9.42 11.18
N LEU A 111 0.98 -8.10 11.07
CA LEU A 111 0.58 -7.29 9.93
C LEU A 111 1.79 -6.48 9.39
N ASP A 112 2.36 -6.82 8.22
CA ASP A 112 2.17 -8.04 7.43
C ASP A 112 3.07 -9.21 7.89
N PRO A 113 2.84 -10.46 7.45
CA PRO A 113 3.70 -11.59 7.77
C PRO A 113 5.19 -11.34 7.40
N PRO A 114 6.17 -11.64 8.28
CA PRO A 114 7.58 -11.32 8.03
C PRO A 114 8.20 -12.06 6.83
N ASP A 115 7.72 -13.27 6.55
CA ASP A 115 7.98 -14.10 5.38
C ASP A 115 7.47 -13.43 4.09
N ALA A 116 6.23 -12.96 4.06
CA ALA A 116 5.62 -12.29 2.92
C ALA A 116 6.38 -11.01 2.50
N ILE A 117 6.91 -10.26 3.47
CA ILE A 117 7.68 -9.03 3.21
C ILE A 117 8.98 -9.32 2.44
N GLN A 118 9.58 -10.51 2.61
CA GLN A 118 10.85 -10.86 1.97
C GLN A 118 10.77 -10.85 0.44
N HIS A 119 9.60 -11.15 -0.15
CA HIS A 119 9.40 -11.14 -1.60
C HIS A 119 9.66 -9.76 -2.25
N LEU A 120 9.56 -8.68 -1.47
CA LEU A 120 9.83 -7.30 -1.92
C LEU A 120 11.26 -6.80 -1.65
N HIS A 121 12.14 -7.61 -1.04
CA HIS A 121 13.54 -7.20 -0.79
C HIS A 121 14.41 -7.13 -2.05
N SER A 122 14.00 -7.76 -3.15
CA SER A 122 14.65 -7.65 -4.46
C SER A 122 13.69 -7.07 -5.49
N ARG A 123 14.13 -6.03 -6.21
CA ARG A 123 13.38 -5.46 -7.35
C ARG A 123 13.12 -6.48 -8.47
N GLN A 124 13.91 -7.55 -8.54
CA GLN A 124 13.71 -8.65 -9.47
C GLN A 124 12.44 -9.45 -9.13
N SER A 125 12.35 -10.03 -7.93
CA SER A 125 11.21 -10.85 -7.50
C SER A 125 9.92 -10.05 -7.38
N MET A 126 10.05 -8.78 -6.98
CA MET A 126 8.96 -7.82 -6.85
C MET A 126 8.11 -7.69 -8.11
N LEU A 127 8.73 -7.42 -9.26
CA LEU A 127 8.02 -7.23 -10.53
C LEU A 127 7.73 -8.56 -11.25
N GLN A 128 8.47 -9.64 -10.96
CA GLN A 128 8.15 -10.98 -11.45
C GLN A 128 6.73 -11.42 -11.05
N ALA A 129 6.30 -11.08 -9.83
CA ALA A 129 4.95 -11.39 -9.36
C ALA A 129 3.84 -10.76 -10.23
N VAL A 130 4.11 -9.63 -10.90
CA VAL A 130 3.22 -8.99 -11.90
C VAL A 130 3.38 -9.64 -13.28
N ALA A 131 4.62 -9.88 -13.72
CA ALA A 131 4.91 -10.49 -15.02
C ALA A 131 4.29 -11.91 -15.17
N ASP A 132 4.20 -12.66 -14.07
CA ASP A 132 3.61 -14.00 -14.04
C ASP A 132 2.06 -13.99 -13.95
N MET A 133 1.41 -12.82 -14.04
CA MET A 133 -0.04 -12.70 -13.98
C MET A 133 -0.70 -12.84 -15.35
N GLN A 134 -1.82 -13.56 -15.38
CA GLN A 134 -2.73 -13.58 -16.52
C GLN A 134 -4.00 -12.83 -16.09
N LEU A 135 -3.99 -11.51 -16.25
CA LEU A 135 -5.17 -10.68 -16.04
C LEU A 135 -5.95 -10.58 -17.35
N SER A 136 -7.28 -10.60 -17.26
CA SER A 136 -8.14 -10.38 -18.44
C SER A 136 -8.06 -8.91 -18.86
N GLU A 137 -7.74 -8.69 -20.13
CA GLU A 137 -7.49 -7.37 -20.75
C GLU A 137 -8.75 -6.49 -20.91
N SER A 138 -9.90 -6.93 -20.39
CA SER A 138 -11.21 -6.25 -20.50
C SER A 138 -11.27 -4.84 -19.92
N TYR A 139 -10.25 -4.43 -19.16
CA TYR A 139 -10.13 -3.11 -18.54
C TYR A 139 -8.76 -2.47 -18.84
N GLY A 140 -8.12 -2.89 -19.93
CA GLY A 140 -6.74 -2.58 -20.26
C GLY A 140 -5.78 -3.68 -19.80
N ARG A 141 -4.53 -3.54 -20.24
CA ARG A 141 -3.45 -4.50 -20.05
C ARG A 141 -2.41 -3.97 -19.07
N VAL A 142 -1.82 -4.85 -18.28
CA VAL A 142 -0.80 -4.53 -17.27
C VAL A 142 0.41 -5.42 -17.47
N ASP A 143 1.55 -4.83 -17.80
CA ASP A 143 2.84 -5.52 -17.89
C ASP A 143 3.86 -4.90 -16.90
N VAL A 144 5.12 -5.32 -17.02
CA VAL A 144 6.29 -4.66 -16.42
C VAL A 144 7.28 -4.33 -17.55
N PRO A 145 7.97 -3.17 -17.54
CA PRO A 145 8.95 -2.88 -18.57
C PRO A 145 10.12 -3.87 -18.48
N LYS A 146 10.72 -4.25 -19.61
CA LYS A 146 11.83 -5.23 -19.59
C LYS A 146 12.95 -4.69 -18.71
N GLN A 147 13.60 -5.62 -18.00
CA GLN A 147 14.64 -5.26 -17.03
C GLN A 147 15.75 -6.31 -16.94
N LEU A 148 16.93 -5.85 -16.57
CA LEU A 148 18.14 -6.66 -16.36
C LEU A 148 18.76 -6.32 -15.00
N VAL A 149 19.12 -7.36 -14.25
CA VAL A 149 19.76 -7.22 -12.93
C VAL A 149 21.27 -7.41 -13.06
N ILE A 150 22.04 -6.37 -12.73
CA ILE A 150 23.50 -6.42 -12.69
C ILE A 150 23.93 -6.53 -11.23
N LYS A 151 24.59 -7.63 -10.86
CA LYS A 151 24.90 -7.93 -9.44
C LYS A 151 26.29 -7.48 -8.98
N LYS A 152 27.29 -7.40 -9.87
CA LYS A 152 28.70 -7.21 -9.48
C LYS A 152 29.51 -6.39 -10.49
N ASP A 153 29.64 -6.88 -11.71
CA ASP A 153 30.58 -6.32 -12.69
C ASP A 153 29.91 -5.21 -13.52
N ALA A 154 30.58 -4.07 -13.65
CA ALA A 154 30.12 -2.95 -14.47
C ALA A 154 30.50 -3.08 -15.95
N SER A 155 31.52 -3.90 -16.26
CA SER A 155 31.98 -4.12 -17.64
C SER A 155 30.99 -4.95 -18.47
N THR A 156 30.32 -5.92 -17.84
CA THR A 156 29.36 -6.82 -18.51
C THR A 156 27.97 -6.20 -18.76
N ILE A 157 27.74 -4.96 -18.33
CA ILE A 157 26.43 -4.30 -18.44
C ILE A 157 26.01 -4.14 -19.90
N SER A 158 26.93 -3.68 -20.76
CA SER A 158 26.65 -3.41 -22.18
C SER A 158 26.29 -4.67 -22.94
N ASP A 159 26.99 -5.77 -22.67
CA ASP A 159 26.77 -7.06 -23.32
C ASP A 159 25.45 -7.69 -22.86
N GLY A 160 25.17 -7.67 -21.55
CA GLY A 160 23.88 -8.16 -21.02
C GLY A 160 22.68 -7.35 -21.54
N VAL A 161 22.83 -6.03 -21.75
CA VAL A 161 21.80 -5.19 -22.39
C VAL A 161 21.55 -5.59 -23.84
N VAL A 162 22.59 -6.01 -24.58
CA VAL A 162 22.45 -6.54 -25.94
C VAL A 162 21.81 -7.92 -25.95
N GLU A 163 22.25 -8.83 -25.07
CA GLU A 163 21.76 -10.20 -24.95
C GLU A 163 20.26 -10.25 -24.60
N VAL A 164 19.82 -9.44 -23.63
CA VAL A 164 18.40 -9.33 -23.23
C VAL A 164 17.58 -8.48 -24.22
N GLY A 165 18.23 -7.72 -25.11
CA GLY A 165 17.57 -6.87 -26.09
C GLY A 165 16.75 -5.74 -25.44
N LEU A 166 17.37 -5.02 -24.49
CA LEU A 166 16.77 -3.84 -23.85
C LEU A 166 16.97 -2.58 -24.72
N ASN A 167 15.91 -1.80 -24.88
CA ASN A 167 15.91 -0.56 -25.64
C ASN A 167 16.32 0.65 -24.78
N LEU A 168 17.06 1.59 -25.39
CA LEU A 168 17.44 2.84 -24.76
C LEU A 168 16.32 3.90 -24.90
N PRO A 169 16.16 4.82 -23.93
CA PRO A 169 17.00 4.98 -22.74
C PRO A 169 16.61 4.03 -21.60
N LEU A 170 17.55 3.76 -20.70
CA LEU A 170 17.39 2.82 -19.57
C LEU A 170 17.39 3.55 -18.24
N VAL A 171 16.38 3.28 -17.40
CA VAL A 171 16.34 3.69 -15.99
C VAL A 171 17.23 2.75 -15.18
N ALA A 172 18.31 3.29 -14.63
CA ALA A 172 19.15 2.61 -13.65
C ALA A 172 18.63 2.90 -12.23
N LYS A 173 18.37 1.82 -11.48
CA LYS A 173 17.92 1.82 -10.08
C LYS A 173 18.88 0.95 -9.25
N PRO A 174 19.33 1.33 -8.05
CA PRO A 174 20.02 0.42 -7.15
C PRO A 174 19.22 -0.87 -6.92
N LEU A 175 19.87 -2.03 -6.77
CA LEU A 175 19.15 -3.31 -6.60
C LEU A 175 18.46 -3.38 -5.22
N VAL A 176 19.10 -2.79 -4.20
CA VAL A 176 18.59 -2.75 -2.83
C VAL A 176 17.46 -1.72 -2.71
N ALA A 177 16.34 -2.14 -2.13
CA ALA A 177 15.15 -1.32 -1.89
C ALA A 177 14.86 -1.14 -0.39
N ASP A 178 15.88 -0.81 0.41
CA ASP A 178 15.81 -0.69 1.89
C ASP A 178 15.21 0.64 2.41
N GLY A 179 14.94 1.60 1.51
CA GLY A 179 14.44 2.94 1.86
C GLY A 179 15.48 3.93 2.39
N SER A 180 16.77 3.61 2.28
CA SER A 180 17.88 4.56 2.50
C SER A 180 17.95 5.61 1.38
N GLU A 181 18.65 6.72 1.61
CA GLU A 181 18.76 7.79 0.60
C GLU A 181 19.54 7.36 -0.64
N LYS A 182 20.49 6.41 -0.51
CA LYS A 182 21.22 5.84 -1.65
C LYS A 182 20.30 4.98 -2.54
N SER A 183 19.38 4.22 -1.93
CA SER A 183 18.43 3.32 -2.59
C SER A 183 17.33 4.00 -3.42
N HIS A 184 17.33 5.34 -3.44
CA HIS A 184 16.40 6.19 -4.20
C HIS A 184 17.07 7.05 -5.28
N GLN A 185 18.38 6.92 -5.49
CA GLN A 185 19.03 7.55 -6.64
C GLN A 185 18.55 6.88 -7.93
N LEU A 186 18.01 7.67 -8.85
CA LEU A 186 17.57 7.22 -10.17
C LEU A 186 18.45 7.88 -11.22
N SER A 187 18.84 7.12 -12.24
CA SER A 187 19.57 7.67 -13.37
C SER A 187 18.97 7.19 -14.69
N LEU A 188 19.06 8.01 -15.73
CA LEU A 188 18.62 7.66 -17.07
C LEU A 188 19.85 7.61 -17.99
N ALA A 189 20.12 6.44 -18.56
CA ALA A 189 21.23 6.19 -19.48
C ALA A 189 20.73 6.21 -20.92
N TYR A 190 21.33 7.05 -21.75
CA TYR A 190 20.89 7.27 -23.14
C TYR A 190 21.70 6.49 -24.18
N ASP A 191 22.91 6.06 -23.82
CA ASP A 191 23.83 5.35 -24.72
C ASP A 191 24.48 4.14 -24.01
N LYS A 192 24.95 3.16 -24.81
CA LYS A 192 25.57 1.93 -24.30
C LYS A 192 26.93 2.17 -23.65
N TYR A 193 27.75 3.06 -24.19
CA TYR A 193 29.11 3.32 -23.68
C TYR A 193 29.11 3.91 -22.27
N SER A 194 28.07 4.67 -21.92
CA SER A 194 27.94 5.26 -20.60
C SER A 194 27.44 4.27 -19.55
N LEU A 195 26.90 3.09 -19.92
CA LEU A 195 26.42 2.09 -18.96
C LEU A 195 27.51 1.58 -18.02
N GLN A 196 28.76 1.46 -18.50
CA GLN A 196 29.92 1.05 -17.70
C GLN A 196 30.28 2.03 -16.56
N LYS A 197 29.69 3.24 -16.55
CA LYS A 197 29.87 4.26 -15.50
C LYS A 197 28.82 4.15 -14.38
N LEU A 198 27.94 3.15 -14.45
CA LEU A 198 27.00 2.81 -13.39
C LEU A 198 27.67 1.89 -12.36
N GLU A 199 27.20 1.95 -11.11
CA GLU A 199 27.75 1.18 -10.00
C GLU A 199 26.78 0.06 -9.58
N PRO A 200 27.09 -1.23 -9.86
CA PRO A 200 26.33 -2.36 -9.33
C PRO A 200 26.40 -2.46 -7.80
N PRO A 201 25.44 -3.12 -7.14
CA PRO A 201 24.34 -3.87 -7.72
C PRO A 201 23.15 -2.98 -8.12
N LEU A 202 22.64 -3.17 -9.33
CA LEU A 202 21.57 -2.34 -9.91
C LEU A 202 20.59 -3.15 -10.78
N VAL A 203 19.48 -2.51 -11.11
CA VAL A 203 18.52 -2.92 -12.13
C VAL A 203 18.53 -1.86 -13.23
N LEU A 204 18.69 -2.31 -14.47
CA LEU A 204 18.35 -1.53 -15.67
C LEU A 204 16.94 -1.89 -16.09
N GLN A 205 16.11 -0.89 -16.40
CA GLN A 205 14.74 -1.07 -16.84
C GLN A 205 14.46 -0.14 -18.04
N GLU A 206 13.75 -0.64 -19.05
CA GLU A 206 13.34 0.18 -20.20
C GLU A 206 12.52 1.39 -19.75
N PHE A 207 12.85 2.57 -20.28
CA PHE A 207 12.07 3.78 -20.07
C PHE A 207 10.88 3.80 -21.02
N VAL A 208 9.67 3.62 -20.47
CA VAL A 208 8.42 3.80 -21.20
C VAL A 208 8.01 5.27 -21.12
N ASN A 209 7.72 5.92 -22.25
CA ASN A 209 7.14 7.27 -22.25
C ASN A 209 5.74 7.23 -21.62
N HIS A 210 5.41 8.18 -20.74
CA HIS A 210 4.18 8.16 -19.93
C HIS A 210 3.63 9.56 -19.59
N GLY A 211 3.95 10.57 -20.42
CA GLY A 211 3.45 11.94 -20.29
C GLY A 211 3.87 12.68 -19.02
N GLY A 212 4.86 12.17 -18.28
CA GLY A 212 5.30 12.78 -17.02
C GLY A 212 4.35 12.60 -15.85
N VAL A 213 3.42 11.63 -15.90
CA VAL A 213 2.47 11.34 -14.81
C VAL A 213 2.55 9.87 -14.37
N MET A 214 2.56 9.64 -13.06
CA MET A 214 2.58 8.31 -12.44
C MET A 214 1.44 8.19 -11.43
N PHE A 215 0.74 7.06 -11.48
CA PHE A 215 -0.37 6.72 -10.59
C PHE A 215 0.15 5.91 -9.42
N LYS A 216 0.14 6.51 -8.23
CA LYS A 216 0.51 5.81 -6.99
C LYS A 216 -0.74 5.16 -6.40
N VAL A 217 -0.85 3.84 -6.56
CA VAL A 217 -2.01 3.05 -6.16
C VAL A 217 -1.76 2.44 -4.78
N PHE A 218 -2.26 3.08 -3.74
CA PHE A 218 -2.20 2.58 -2.36
C PHE A 218 -3.22 1.47 -2.14
N ILE A 219 -2.80 0.38 -1.50
CA ILE A 219 -3.60 -0.81 -1.20
C ILE A 219 -3.55 -1.05 0.31
N VAL A 220 -4.72 -1.05 0.95
CA VAL A 220 -4.91 -1.29 2.39
C VAL A 220 -5.98 -2.37 2.56
N GLY A 221 -5.56 -3.63 2.59
CA GLY A 221 -6.49 -4.76 2.56
C GLY A 221 -7.23 -4.85 1.23
N GLU A 222 -8.55 -4.68 1.25
CA GLU A 222 -9.38 -4.58 0.03
C GLU A 222 -9.46 -3.13 -0.51
N ALA A 223 -9.13 -2.13 0.30
CA ALA A 223 -9.29 -0.72 -0.07
C ALA A 223 -8.18 -0.25 -1.01
N ILE A 224 -8.57 0.51 -2.03
CA ILE A 224 -7.66 1.10 -3.03
C ILE A 224 -7.87 2.61 -3.05
N LYS A 225 -6.78 3.37 -2.98
CA LYS A 225 -6.76 4.83 -3.19
C LYS A 225 -5.65 5.17 -4.17
N VAL A 226 -6.00 5.85 -5.26
CA VAL A 226 -5.03 6.32 -6.27
C VAL A 226 -4.74 7.80 -6.01
N VAL A 227 -3.48 8.20 -6.17
CA VAL A 227 -3.08 9.62 -6.27
C VAL A 227 -2.20 9.81 -7.49
N ARG A 228 -2.34 10.94 -8.18
CA ARG A 228 -1.44 11.33 -9.26
C ARG A 228 -0.15 11.92 -8.69
N ARG A 229 0.97 11.60 -9.32
CA ARG A 229 2.29 12.15 -9.06
C ARG A 229 2.84 12.63 -10.40
N PHE A 230 3.60 13.72 -10.39
CA PHE A 230 4.50 13.98 -11.52
C PHE A 230 5.50 12.83 -11.63
N SER A 231 6.18 12.73 -12.76
CA SER A 231 7.16 11.70 -13.05
C SER A 231 8.27 12.29 -13.95
N LEU A 232 9.13 11.43 -14.50
CA LEU A 232 10.08 11.85 -15.53
C LEU A 232 9.33 12.22 -16.82
N PRO A 233 9.66 13.35 -17.49
CA PRO A 233 9.02 13.74 -18.74
C PRO A 233 9.31 12.73 -19.85
N ASN A 234 8.51 12.76 -20.91
CA ASN A 234 8.77 11.96 -22.11
C ASN A 234 10.15 12.28 -22.70
N VAL A 235 10.80 11.26 -23.25
CA VAL A 235 12.03 11.37 -24.04
C VAL A 235 11.67 11.20 -25.52
N SER A 236 12.07 12.17 -26.34
CA SER A 236 11.95 12.10 -27.80
C SER A 236 13.13 11.33 -28.43
N MET A 237 12.90 10.73 -29.60
CA MET A 237 13.99 10.12 -30.40
C MET A 237 15.14 11.11 -30.69
N ARG A 238 14.84 12.42 -30.80
CA ARG A 238 15.84 13.46 -31.01
C ARG A 238 16.73 13.66 -29.77
N GLU A 239 16.19 13.48 -28.57
CA GLU A 239 16.96 13.49 -27.33
C GLU A 239 17.77 12.21 -27.17
N VAL A 240 17.22 11.03 -27.52
CA VAL A 240 18.01 9.78 -27.54
C VAL A 240 19.22 9.87 -28.48
N LEU A 241 19.06 10.49 -29.65
CA LEU A 241 20.13 10.67 -30.63
C LEU A 241 21.13 11.79 -30.31
N LYS A 242 20.76 12.76 -29.45
CA LYS A 242 21.61 13.92 -29.11
C LYS A 242 22.27 13.81 -27.73
N ASN A 243 21.64 13.14 -26.78
CA ASN A 243 22.13 13.02 -25.42
C ASN A 243 23.03 11.78 -25.31
N ALA A 244 24.30 12.00 -25.02
CA ALA A 244 25.20 10.96 -24.54
C ALA A 244 25.37 11.15 -23.02
N GLY A 245 25.45 10.04 -22.27
CA GLY A 245 25.72 10.06 -20.84
C GLY A 245 24.68 9.35 -19.97
N ILE A 246 24.96 9.42 -18.67
CA ILE A 246 24.02 9.11 -17.59
C ILE A 246 23.54 10.44 -16.99
N TYR A 247 22.24 10.67 -17.00
CA TYR A 247 21.62 11.79 -16.30
C TYR A 247 21.15 11.30 -14.93
N ARG A 248 21.83 11.73 -13.87
CA ARG A 248 21.49 11.40 -12.48
C ARG A 248 20.44 12.38 -11.97
N PHE A 249 19.35 11.87 -11.39
CA PHE A 249 18.32 12.68 -10.74
C PHE A 249 18.55 12.65 -9.20
N PRO A 250 19.04 13.75 -8.58
CA PRO A 250 19.50 13.73 -7.17
C PRO A 250 18.39 13.33 -6.18
N ARG A 251 17.18 13.78 -6.51
CA ARG A 251 15.87 13.22 -6.19
C ARG A 251 14.99 13.68 -7.35
N VAL A 252 13.97 12.91 -7.71
CA VAL A 252 12.94 13.43 -8.62
C VAL A 252 12.00 14.33 -7.79
N SER A 253 12.52 15.47 -7.35
CA SER A 253 11.89 16.35 -6.35
C SER A 253 10.54 16.88 -6.79
N HIS A 254 10.34 17.04 -8.11
CA HIS A 254 9.04 17.35 -8.72
C HIS A 254 8.12 16.11 -8.77
N ALA A 255 8.61 14.92 -9.12
CA ALA A 255 7.81 13.68 -9.12
C ALA A 255 7.35 13.22 -7.73
N ALA A 256 8.04 13.66 -6.67
CA ALA A 256 7.57 13.43 -5.32
C ALA A 256 6.34 14.29 -4.94
N ALA A 257 6.04 15.37 -5.68
CA ALA A 257 4.88 16.23 -5.46
C ALA A 257 3.57 15.55 -5.91
N SER A 258 2.45 15.99 -5.34
CA SER A 258 1.13 15.60 -5.85
C SER A 258 0.91 16.25 -7.21
N ALA A 259 0.24 15.55 -8.11
CA ALA A 259 -0.25 16.10 -9.38
C ALA A 259 -1.78 15.99 -9.47
N ASP A 260 -2.47 15.78 -8.34
CA ASP A 260 -3.94 15.66 -8.33
C ASP A 260 -4.66 16.99 -8.61
N ASP A 261 -4.08 18.10 -8.17
CA ASP A 261 -4.61 19.47 -8.34
C ASP A 261 -3.95 20.22 -9.52
N ALA A 262 -3.16 19.52 -10.34
CA ALA A 262 -2.47 20.09 -11.50
C ALA A 262 -3.37 20.07 -12.74
N ASP A 263 -3.30 21.14 -13.53
CA ASP A 263 -3.87 21.15 -14.88
C ASP A 263 -3.01 20.26 -15.79
N LEU A 264 -3.58 19.13 -16.22
CA LEU A 264 -2.92 18.06 -16.94
C LEU A 264 -3.80 17.62 -18.09
N ASP A 265 -3.19 17.22 -19.21
CA ASP A 265 -3.89 16.58 -20.32
C ASP A 265 -4.74 15.39 -19.81
N PRO A 266 -6.07 15.40 -20.00
CA PRO A 266 -6.96 14.31 -19.59
C PRO A 266 -6.53 12.95 -20.14
N HIS A 267 -5.97 12.89 -21.35
CA HIS A 267 -5.49 11.64 -21.97
C HIS A 267 -4.25 11.07 -21.25
N VAL A 268 -3.50 11.91 -20.53
CA VAL A 268 -2.36 11.50 -19.71
C VAL A 268 -2.81 11.24 -18.27
N ALA A 269 -3.70 12.06 -17.72
CA ALA A 269 -4.07 12.07 -16.30
C ALA A 269 -5.30 11.24 -15.89
N GLU A 270 -6.11 10.75 -16.84
CA GLU A 270 -7.22 9.82 -16.54
C GLU A 270 -6.72 8.63 -15.70
N LEU A 271 -7.39 8.34 -14.58
CA LEU A 271 -6.97 7.28 -13.66
C LEU A 271 -7.13 5.88 -14.29
N PRO A 272 -6.25 4.91 -13.97
CA PRO A 272 -6.43 3.52 -14.41
C PRO A 272 -7.80 2.98 -13.97
N PRO A 273 -8.51 2.21 -14.82
CA PRO A 273 -9.85 1.71 -14.52
C PRO A 273 -9.92 0.99 -13.18
N ARG A 274 -10.88 1.36 -12.33
CA ARG A 274 -11.03 0.77 -11.00
C ARG A 274 -11.13 -0.78 -11.02
N PRO A 275 -11.87 -1.43 -11.94
CA PRO A 275 -11.90 -2.89 -12.02
C PRO A 275 -10.56 -3.54 -12.38
N LEU A 276 -9.69 -2.84 -13.13
CA LEU A 276 -8.32 -3.29 -13.41
C LEU A 276 -7.50 -3.31 -12.12
N LEU A 277 -7.54 -2.19 -11.36
CA LEU A 277 -6.82 -2.05 -10.10
C LEU A 277 -7.31 -3.03 -9.04
N GLU A 278 -8.62 -3.28 -8.95
CA GLU A 278 -9.21 -4.25 -8.01
C GLU A 278 -8.75 -5.68 -8.32
N ARG A 279 -8.70 -6.08 -9.60
CA ARG A 279 -8.17 -7.38 -10.05
C ARG A 279 -6.66 -7.51 -9.76
N LEU A 280 -5.87 -6.52 -10.17
CA LEU A 280 -4.42 -6.48 -9.95
C LEU A 280 -4.06 -6.51 -8.46
N ALA A 281 -4.71 -5.68 -7.64
CA ALA A 281 -4.49 -5.66 -6.19
C ALA A 281 -4.91 -6.97 -5.52
N LYS A 282 -6.01 -7.60 -5.95
CA LYS A 282 -6.45 -8.91 -5.42
C LYS A 282 -5.42 -10.00 -5.70
N GLU A 283 -4.94 -10.10 -6.94
CA GLU A 283 -3.97 -11.13 -7.33
C GLU A 283 -2.60 -10.88 -6.70
N LEU A 284 -2.15 -9.62 -6.59
CA LEU A 284 -0.90 -9.28 -5.89
C LEU A 284 -0.95 -9.62 -4.40
N ARG A 285 -2.07 -9.36 -3.71
CA ARG A 285 -2.25 -9.77 -2.31
C ARG A 285 -2.20 -11.29 -2.16
N ARG A 286 -2.78 -12.04 -3.12
CA ARG A 286 -2.75 -13.51 -3.12
C ARG A 286 -1.33 -14.06 -3.33
N ARG A 287 -0.55 -13.48 -4.25
CA ARG A 287 0.81 -13.97 -4.58
C ARG A 287 1.88 -13.52 -3.59
N LEU A 288 1.82 -12.27 -3.12
CA LEU A 288 2.82 -11.70 -2.22
C LEU A 288 2.53 -11.99 -0.74
N GLY A 289 1.29 -12.38 -0.38
CA GLY A 289 0.86 -12.56 1.00
C GLY A 289 0.69 -11.26 1.80
N LEU A 290 0.89 -10.11 1.16
CA LEU A 290 0.84 -8.77 1.78
C LEU A 290 -0.57 -8.18 1.78
N ARG A 291 -0.83 -7.26 2.71
CA ARG A 291 -2.05 -6.45 2.82
C ARG A 291 -1.78 -4.95 2.77
N LEU A 292 -0.55 -4.53 3.06
CA LEU A 292 -0.13 -3.13 3.12
C LEU A 292 1.00 -2.84 2.11
N PHE A 293 0.64 -2.40 0.91
CA PHE A 293 1.61 -1.94 -0.09
C PHE A 293 1.05 -0.80 -0.95
N ASN A 294 1.88 -0.26 -1.84
CA ASN A 294 1.40 0.47 -3.00
C ASN A 294 2.13 0.00 -4.26
N LEU A 295 1.51 0.30 -5.41
CA LEU A 295 2.10 0.19 -6.73
C LEU A 295 2.42 1.58 -7.26
N ASP A 296 3.52 1.72 -8.00
CA ASP A 296 3.78 2.87 -8.85
C ASP A 296 3.51 2.40 -10.28
N ILE A 297 2.45 2.94 -10.90
CA ILE A 297 1.96 2.53 -12.22
C ILE A 297 2.08 3.72 -13.18
N ILE A 298 2.52 3.46 -14.40
CA ILE A 298 2.50 4.43 -15.50
C ILE A 298 1.60 3.90 -16.63
N ARG A 299 1.00 4.79 -17.43
CA ARG A 299 0.34 4.46 -18.69
C ARG A 299 1.27 4.82 -19.84
N GLU A 300 1.37 3.98 -20.85
CA GLU A 300 2.19 4.27 -22.03
C GLU A 300 1.59 5.44 -22.83
N TYR A 301 2.42 6.44 -23.12
CA TYR A 301 2.02 7.66 -23.79
C TYR A 301 1.57 7.38 -25.23
N GLY A 302 0.37 7.87 -25.58
CA GLY A 302 -0.28 7.59 -26.86
C GLY A 302 -1.15 6.34 -26.86
N THR A 303 -1.11 5.52 -25.81
CA THR A 303 -2.07 4.43 -25.58
C THR A 303 -3.20 4.90 -24.66
N ARG A 304 -4.34 4.20 -24.67
CA ARG A 304 -5.42 4.45 -23.71
C ARG A 304 -5.33 3.54 -22.48
N ASP A 305 -4.88 2.32 -22.69
CA ASP A 305 -5.18 1.16 -21.84
C ASP A 305 -3.98 0.22 -21.61
N GLN A 306 -2.77 0.60 -22.06
CA GLN A 306 -1.53 -0.11 -21.77
C GLN A 306 -0.84 0.48 -20.53
N TYR A 307 -0.74 -0.30 -19.46
CA TYR A 307 -0.18 0.10 -18.18
C TYR A 307 1.05 -0.72 -17.79
N TYR A 308 1.96 -0.10 -17.04
CA TYR A 308 3.20 -0.73 -16.55
C TYR A 308 3.37 -0.52 -15.05
N VAL A 309 3.59 -1.60 -14.30
CA VAL A 309 4.01 -1.52 -12.89
C VAL A 309 5.54 -1.34 -12.84
N ILE A 310 6.01 -0.26 -12.22
CA ILE A 310 7.44 0.10 -12.21
C ILE A 310 8.12 0.02 -10.84
N ASP A 311 7.35 -0.10 -9.75
CA ASP A 311 7.84 -0.31 -8.38
C ASP A 311 6.67 -0.81 -7.48
N ILE A 312 6.98 -1.61 -6.45
CA ILE A 312 6.02 -2.04 -5.41
C ILE A 312 6.66 -1.82 -4.04
N ASN A 313 5.99 -1.10 -3.14
CA ASN A 313 6.58 -0.71 -1.85
C ASN A 313 5.81 -1.29 -0.67
N TYR A 314 6.49 -2.02 0.23
CA TYR A 314 5.91 -2.48 1.50
C TYR A 314 5.58 -1.30 2.42
N PHE A 315 4.38 -1.33 3.03
CA PHE A 315 3.85 -0.41 4.03
C PHE A 315 4.28 1.06 3.81
N PRO A 316 3.92 1.65 2.66
CA PRO A 316 4.48 2.88 2.13
C PRO A 316 4.06 4.11 2.94
N GLY A 317 4.38 5.31 2.46
CA GLY A 317 4.04 6.57 3.13
C GLY A 317 2.54 6.91 3.12
N TYR A 318 1.69 6.11 3.77
CA TYR A 318 0.23 6.35 3.85
C TYR A 318 -0.14 7.71 4.47
N GLY A 319 0.73 8.36 5.25
CA GLY A 319 0.52 9.76 5.65
C GLY A 319 0.51 10.76 4.48
N LYS A 320 0.77 10.31 3.24
CA LYS A 320 0.59 11.05 1.97
C LYS A 320 -0.61 10.56 1.15
N MET A 321 -1.39 9.61 1.67
CA MET A 321 -2.64 9.13 1.08
C MET A 321 -3.80 9.95 1.68
N PRO A 322 -4.66 10.57 0.87
CA PRO A 322 -5.82 11.28 1.40
C PRO A 322 -6.71 10.33 2.20
N GLU A 323 -7.20 10.81 3.35
CA GLU A 323 -8.14 10.09 4.25
C GLU A 323 -7.62 8.75 4.78
N TYR A 324 -6.29 8.56 4.83
CA TYR A 324 -5.68 7.31 5.27
C TYR A 324 -6.10 6.88 6.67
N GLU A 325 -6.46 7.83 7.54
CA GLU A 325 -6.88 7.52 8.90
C GLU A 325 -8.16 6.68 8.89
N HIS A 326 -9.16 7.07 8.09
CA HIS A 326 -10.44 6.35 8.01
C HIS A 326 -10.23 4.97 7.40
N ILE A 327 -9.58 4.91 6.24
CA ILE A 327 -9.32 3.66 5.51
C ILE A 327 -8.53 2.66 6.37
N PHE A 328 -7.50 3.13 7.10
CA PHE A 328 -6.66 2.25 7.89
C PHE A 328 -7.34 1.80 9.19
N THR A 329 -8.10 2.67 9.87
CA THR A 329 -8.87 2.28 11.06
C THR A 329 -9.96 1.26 10.71
N ASP A 330 -10.69 1.44 9.61
CA ASP A 330 -11.72 0.48 9.17
C ASP A 330 -11.11 -0.86 8.73
N PHE A 331 -9.95 -0.84 8.08
CA PHE A 331 -9.18 -2.05 7.77
C PHE A 331 -8.78 -2.84 9.02
N LEU A 332 -8.26 -2.17 10.06
CA LEU A 332 -7.85 -2.82 11.32
C LEU A 332 -9.06 -3.49 12.03
N LEU A 333 -10.22 -2.82 12.07
CA LEU A 333 -11.45 -3.41 12.60
C LEU A 333 -11.88 -4.65 11.78
N GLY A 334 -11.81 -4.55 10.45
CA GLY A 334 -12.18 -5.64 9.53
C GLY A 334 -11.34 -6.90 9.73
N LEU A 335 -10.04 -6.77 10.02
CA LEU A 335 -9.18 -7.91 10.35
C LEU A 335 -9.73 -8.70 11.55
N VAL A 336 -10.04 -8.01 12.64
CA VAL A 336 -10.55 -8.62 13.88
C VAL A 336 -11.93 -9.23 13.68
N GLN A 337 -12.86 -8.51 13.04
CA GLN A 337 -14.21 -9.01 12.77
C GLN A 337 -14.19 -10.28 11.88
N SER A 338 -13.27 -10.34 10.91
CA SER A 338 -13.13 -11.52 10.04
C SER A 338 -12.64 -12.77 10.79
N LYS A 339 -11.81 -12.61 11.84
CA LYS A 339 -11.40 -13.73 12.71
C LYS A 339 -12.57 -14.24 13.55
N TYR A 340 -13.41 -13.36 14.11
CA TYR A 340 -14.59 -13.79 14.87
C TYR A 340 -15.57 -14.60 14.01
N LYS A 341 -15.93 -14.11 12.81
CA LYS A 341 -16.83 -14.84 11.90
C LYS A 341 -16.30 -16.23 11.51
N LYS A 342 -14.98 -16.38 11.34
CA LYS A 342 -14.36 -17.69 11.08
C LYS A 342 -14.35 -18.63 12.29
N ARG A 343 -14.35 -18.11 13.51
CA ARG A 343 -14.39 -18.92 14.74
C ARG A 343 -15.80 -19.40 15.10
N THR A 344 -16.84 -18.69 14.67
CA THR A 344 -18.25 -19.05 14.91
C THR A 344 -18.85 -20.00 13.86
N THR A 345 -18.07 -20.45 12.88
CA THR A 345 -18.50 -21.33 11.78
C THR A 345 -17.87 -22.73 11.85
N TYR A 346 -17.42 -23.15 13.03
CA TYR A 346 -16.91 -24.48 13.35
C TYR A 346 -17.68 -25.05 14.54
#